data_AF-A0A8X8YZT3-F1
#
_entry.id   AF-A0A8X8YZT3-F1
#
_cell.length_a   1.000
_cell.length_b   1.000
_cell.length_c   1.000
_cell.angle_alpha   90.00
_cell.angle_beta   90.00
_cell.angle_gamma   90.00
#
_symmetry.space_group_name_H-M   'P 1'
#
loop_
_entity.id
_entity.type
_entity.pdbx_description
1 polymer ?
#
loop_
_entity_poly.entity_id
_entity_poly.type
_entity_poly.pdbx_seq_one_letter_code
_entity_poly.pdbx_strand_id
1 'polypeptide(L)'
;MGFSHAVGVVGVLILAHAAYSTIQYRSLLKITEEQVTGPPITVVVELVAGLFFCLWAALTVPGKFLSILPQSDENRFLFPLILVFVAGVASEE
;
A
#
# COMPACT_ATOMS: atom_id res chain seq x y z
N MET A 1 8.16 -11.30 -3.16
CA MET A 1 8.17 -10.04 -2.38
C MET A 1 8.72 -8.84 -3.16
N GLY A 2 9.68 -8.96 -4.09
CA GLY A 2 10.28 -7.77 -4.75
C GLY A 2 9.41 -7.06 -5.80
N PHE A 3 8.61 -7.80 -6.57
CA PHE A 3 7.85 -7.24 -7.70
C PHE A 3 6.77 -6.24 -7.28
N SER A 4 6.03 -6.53 -6.19
CA SER A 4 4.99 -5.63 -5.66
C SER A 4 5.56 -4.31 -5.14
N HIS A 5 6.73 -4.33 -4.50
CA HIS A 5 7.43 -3.12 -4.07
C HIS A 5 7.87 -2.28 -5.28
N ALA A 6 8.43 -2.89 -6.33
CA ALA A 6 8.82 -2.19 -7.55
C ALA A 6 7.61 -1.52 -8.24
N VAL A 7 6.48 -2.22 -8.33
CA VAL A 7 5.21 -1.67 -8.83
C VAL A 7 4.73 -0.49 -7.98
N GLY A 8 4.88 -0.56 -6.66
CA GLY A 8 4.59 0.55 -5.75
C GLY A 8 5.46 1.79 -6.00
N VAL A 9 6.78 1.63 -6.14
CA VAL A 9 7.70 2.75 -6.44
C VAL A 9 7.34 3.42 -7.77
N VAL A 10 7.05 2.62 -8.81
CA VAL A 10 6.62 3.14 -10.11
C VAL A 10 5.29 3.89 -9.99
N GLY A 11 4.33 3.36 -9.22
CA GLY A 11 3.05 4.04 -8.96
C GLY A 11 3.22 5.42 -8.31
N VAL A 12 4.11 5.54 -7.32
CA VAL A 12 4.41 6.83 -6.66
C VAL A 12 5.08 7.82 -7.61
N LEU A 13 6.01 7.36 -8.46
CA LEU A 13 6.65 8.21 -9.47
C LEU A 13 5.64 8.77 -10.49
N ILE A 14 4.70 7.94 -10.95
CA ILE A 14 3.61 8.37 -11.83
C ILE A 14 2.70 9.39 -11.11
N LEU A 15 2.40 9.18 -9.83
CA LEU A 15 1.59 10.11 -9.05
C LEU A 15 2.30 11.47 -8.86
N ALA A 16 3.62 11.46 -8.66
CA ALA A 16 4.44 12.67 -8.58
C ALA A 16 4.47 13.42 -9.92
N HIS A 17 4.55 12.70 -11.05
CA HIS A 17 4.48 13.29 -12.38
C HIS A 17 3.11 13.96 -12.66
N ALA A 18 2.02 13.28 -12.30
CA ALA A 18 0.68 13.84 -12.41
C ALA A 18 0.52 15.09 -11.53
N ALA A 19 1.00 15.06 -10.28
CA ALA A 19 0.98 16.20 -9.39
C ALA A 19 1.76 17.39 -9.95
N TYR A 20 2.97 17.16 -10.47
CA TYR A 20 3.78 18.20 -11.11
C TYR A 20 3.05 18.82 -12.32
N SER A 21 2.46 18.00 -13.19
CA SER A 21 1.69 18.49 -14.34
C SER A 21 0.48 19.34 -13.91
N THR A 22 -0.24 18.97 -12.84
CA THR A 22 -1.35 19.81 -12.34
C THR A 22 -0.90 21.15 -11.78
N ILE A 23 0.24 21.20 -11.09
CA ILE A 23 0.80 22.43 -10.51
C ILE A 23 1.29 23.35 -11.64
N GLN A 24 2.01 22.80 -12.62
CA GLN A 24 2.52 23.55 -13.76
C GLN A 24 1.36 24.10 -14.62
N TYR A 25 0.33 23.29 -14.86
CA TYR A 25 -0.89 23.72 -15.55
C TYR A 25 -1.58 24.88 -14.82
N ARG A 26 -1.76 24.79 -13.49
CA ARG A 26 -2.28 25.91 -12.69
C ARG A 26 -1.42 27.16 -12.76
N SER A 27 -0.09 27.02 -12.82
CA SER A 27 0.83 28.15 -12.93
C SER A 27 0.74 28.85 -14.28
N LEU A 28 0.56 28.08 -15.37
CA LEU A 28 0.37 28.64 -16.71
C LEU A 28 -0.96 29.39 -16.83
N LEU A 29 -2.05 28.83 -16.31
CA LEU A 29 -3.37 29.49 -16.33
C LEU A 29 -3.39 30.79 -15.51
N LYS A 30 -2.55 30.89 -14.48
CA LYS A 30 -2.41 32.10 -13.66
C LYS A 30 -1.70 33.25 -14.40
N ILE A 31 -0.96 32.94 -15.46
CA ILE A 31 -0.25 33.91 -16.32
C ILE A 31 -1.10 34.33 -17.52
N THR A 32 -1.98 33.46 -18.03
CA THR A 32 -2.84 33.75 -19.19
C THR A 32 -4.21 34.35 -18.84
N GLU A 33 -4.52 34.62 -17.56
CA GLU A 33 -5.82 35.16 -17.07
C GLU A 33 -7.06 34.38 -17.55
N GLU A 34 -6.88 33.12 -17.97
CA GLU A 34 -7.95 32.29 -18.51
C GLU A 34 -8.69 31.57 -17.37
N GLN A 35 -10.03 31.53 -17.44
CA GLN A 35 -10.85 30.97 -16.37
C GLN A 35 -10.54 29.47 -16.18
N VAL A 36 -10.25 29.06 -14.94
CA VAL A 36 -9.86 27.69 -14.60
C VAL A 36 -11.02 26.72 -14.84
N THR A 37 -11.17 26.23 -16.06
CA THR A 37 -12.20 25.24 -16.44
C THR A 37 -11.92 23.86 -15.83
N GLY A 38 -10.68 23.60 -15.40
CA GLY A 38 -10.30 22.38 -14.69
C GLY A 38 -9.00 21.78 -15.24
N PRO A 39 -8.36 20.84 -14.53
CA PRO A 39 -7.18 20.15 -15.03
C PRO A 39 -7.51 19.34 -16.30
N PRO A 40 -6.58 19.22 -17.26
CA PRO A 40 -6.78 18.40 -18.46
C PRO A 40 -7.07 16.94 -18.09
N ILE A 41 -8.06 16.33 -18.75
CA ILE A 41 -8.56 14.98 -18.46
C ILE A 41 -7.45 13.92 -18.55
N THR A 42 -6.44 14.15 -19.40
CA THR A 42 -5.27 13.28 -19.52
C THR A 42 -4.53 13.12 -18.20
N VAL A 43 -4.33 14.21 -17.45
CA VAL A 43 -3.65 14.18 -16.14
C VAL A 43 -4.52 13.51 -15.08
N VAL A 44 -5.84 13.65 -15.17
CA VAL A 44 -6.78 12.95 -14.28
C VAL A 44 -6.73 11.44 -14.50
N VAL A 45 -6.67 10.98 -15.75
CA VAL A 45 -6.52 9.55 -16.07
C VAL A 45 -5.19 9.01 -15.56
N GLU A 46 -4.10 9.75 -15.74
CA GLU A 46 -2.76 9.36 -15.28
C GLU A 46 -2.68 9.28 -13.75
N LEU A 47 -3.34 10.22 -13.05
CA LEU A 47 -3.48 10.20 -11.59
C LEU A 47 -4.27 8.98 -11.11
N VAL A 48 -5.42 8.68 -11.72
CA VAL A 48 -6.27 7.54 -11.33
C VAL A 48 -5.54 6.22 -11.57
N ALA A 49 -4.84 6.09 -12.70
CA ALA A 49 -4.02 4.92 -13.00
C ALA A 49 -2.87 4.77 -11.98
N GLY A 50 -2.15 5.84 -11.67
CA GLY A 50 -1.08 5.82 -10.65
C GLY A 50 -1.60 5.44 -9.26
N LEU A 51 -2.78 5.96 -8.87
CA LEU A 51 -3.41 5.63 -7.60
C LEU A 51 -3.82 4.16 -7.53
N PHE A 52 -4.37 3.61 -8.62
CA PHE A 52 -4.75 2.21 -8.71
C PHE A 52 -3.53 1.28 -8.54
N PHE A 53 -2.42 1.58 -9.22
CA PHE A 53 -1.17 0.81 -9.07
C PHE A 53 -0.60 0.90 -7.65
N CYS A 54 -0.65 2.08 -7.04
CA CYS A 54 -0.17 2.27 -5.67
C CYS A 54 -1.03 1.49 -4.67
N LEU A 55 -2.36 1.51 -4.83
CA LEU A 55 -3.28 0.74 -3.99
C LEU A 55 -3.10 -0.76 -4.17
N TRP A 56 -2.90 -1.23 -5.41
CA TRP A 56 -2.63 -2.63 -5.71
C TRP A 56 -1.32 -3.12 -5.07
N ALA A 57 -0.26 -2.30 -5.13
CA ALA A 57 0.99 -2.59 -4.44
C ALA A 57 0.80 -2.63 -2.92
N ALA A 58 0.08 -1.64 -2.36
CA ALA A 58 -0.19 -1.55 -0.93
C ALA A 58 -1.03 -2.73 -0.40
N LEU A 59 -1.87 -3.35 -1.22
CA LEU A 59 -2.65 -4.55 -0.84
C LEU A 59 -1.84 -5.85 -0.96
N THR A 60 -0.80 -5.87 -1.80
CA THR A 60 0.04 -7.05 -2.02
C THR A 60 1.29 -7.10 -1.15
N VAL A 61 1.66 -5.99 -0.51
CA VAL A 61 2.79 -5.88 0.44
C VAL A 61 2.48 -6.48 1.82
N PRO A 62 1.37 -6.16 2.51
CA PRO A 62 0.96 -6.87 3.71
C PRO A 62 0.50 -8.25 3.26
N GLY A 63 1.43 -9.20 3.32
CA GLY A 63 1.23 -10.58 2.90
C GLY A 63 0.15 -11.31 3.71
N LYS A 64 0.04 -12.61 3.45
CA LYS A 64 -1.03 -13.48 3.97
C LYS A 64 -1.31 -13.23 5.45
N PHE A 65 -2.56 -12.92 5.77
CA PHE A 65 -3.03 -12.81 7.15
C PHE A 65 -2.78 -14.13 7.87
N LEU A 66 -2.06 -14.07 8.99
CA LEU A 66 -1.83 -15.23 9.85
C LEU A 66 -3.12 -15.56 10.59
N SER A 67 -3.49 -16.84 10.56
CA SER A 67 -4.67 -17.30 11.30
C SER A 67 -4.44 -17.19 12.81
N ILE A 68 -5.37 -16.52 13.50
CA ILE A 68 -5.36 -16.40 14.97
C ILE A 68 -5.73 -17.73 15.65
N LEU A 69 -6.23 -18.71 14.90
CA LEU A 69 -6.72 -19.96 15.47
C LEU A 69 -5.52 -20.81 15.94
N PRO A 70 -5.50 -21.23 17.21
CA PRO A 70 -4.34 -21.91 17.80
C PRO A 70 -4.01 -23.28 17.17
N GLN A 71 -4.97 -23.88 16.48
CA GLN A 71 -4.84 -25.16 15.73
C GLN A 71 -4.63 -24.95 14.22
N SER A 72 -4.38 -23.72 13.76
CA SER A 72 -3.94 -23.45 12.40
C SER A 72 -2.62 -24.17 12.11
N ASP A 73 -2.43 -24.72 10.91
CA ASP A 73 -1.15 -25.32 10.51
C ASP A 73 0.03 -24.35 10.61
N GLU A 74 -0.23 -23.04 10.52
CA GLU A 74 0.78 -21.99 10.70
C GLU A 74 1.22 -21.82 12.16
N ASN A 75 0.41 -22.25 13.14
CA ASN A 75 0.67 -22.14 14.57
C ASN A 75 0.89 -23.52 15.24
N ARG A 76 1.01 -24.59 14.44
CA ARG A 76 1.10 -25.99 14.89
C ARG A 76 2.22 -26.27 15.90
N PHE A 77 3.31 -25.51 15.84
CA PHE A 77 4.45 -25.68 16.76
C PHE A 77 4.46 -24.67 17.92
N LEU A 78 4.00 -23.44 17.70
CA LEU A 78 4.04 -22.39 18.73
C LEU A 78 3.06 -22.65 19.87
N PHE A 79 1.83 -23.09 19.56
CA PHE A 79 0.80 -23.30 20.57
C PHE A 79 1.12 -24.44 21.56
N PRO A 80 1.49 -25.66 21.12
CA PRO A 80 1.83 -26.73 22.06
C PRO A 80 3.11 -26.42 22.85
N LEU A 81 4.08 -25.71 22.27
CA LEU A 81 5.29 -25.29 22.99
C LEU A 81 4.98 -24.32 24.13
N ILE A 82 4.12 -23.32 23.89
CA ILE A 82 3.66 -22.39 24.92
C ILE A 82 2.87 -23.13 26.01
N LEU A 83 2.03 -24.09 25.63
CA LEU A 83 1.24 -24.87 26.59
C LEU A 83 2.11 -25.78 27.46
N VAL A 84 3.14 -26.41 26.90
CA VAL A 84 4.14 -27.19 27.66
C VAL A 84 4.94 -26.29 28.60
N PHE A 85 5.33 -25.09 28.15
CA PHE A 85 6.05 -24.14 29.00
C PHE A 85 5.19 -23.66 30.18
N VAL A 86 3.93 -23.31 29.93
CA VAL A 86 2.97 -22.92 30.98
C VAL A 86 2.69 -24.08 31.94
N ALA A 87 2.52 -25.30 31.43
CA ALA A 87 2.31 -26.48 32.26
C ALA A 87 3.56 -26.83 33.09
N GLY A 88 4.76 -26.62 32.55
CA GLY A 88 6.02 -26.79 33.27
C GLY A 88 6.17 -25.78 34.41
N VAL A 89 5.89 -24.50 34.14
CA VAL A 89 5.88 -23.43 35.15
C VAL A 89 4.85 -23.71 36.25
N ALA A 90 3.66 -24.18 35.89
CA ALA A 90 2.62 -24.54 36.86
C ALA A 90 2.91 -25.81 37.67
N SER A 91 3.88 -26.63 37.25
CA SER A 91 4.29 -27.84 37.96
C SER A 91 5.53 -27.63 38.85
N GLU A 92 6.20 -26.48 38.74
CA GLU A 92 7.31 -26.07 39.62
C GLU A 92 6.84 -25.23 40.83
N GLU A 93 5.56 -24.90 40.93
CA GLU A 93 4.90 -24.35 42.15
C GLU A 93 4.19 -25.45 42.96
#